data_AF-A0AAW7B3S0-F1
#
_entry.id   AF-A0AAW7B3S0-F1
#
_cell.length_a   1.000
_cell.length_b   1.000
_cell.length_c   1.000
_cell.angle_alpha   90.00
_cell.angle_beta   90.00
_cell.angle_gamma   90.00
#
_symmetry.space_group_name_H-M   'P 1'
#
loop_
_entity.id
_entity.type
_entity.pdbx_description
1 polymer ?
#
loop_
_entity_poly.entity_id
_entity_poly.type
_entity_poly.pdbx_seq_one_letter_code
_entity_poly.pdbx_strand_id
1 'polypeptide(L)'
;MKSTAAIHVAKKQLDLDDDTYRAICIRVTGKHSSAAMTEGERLKLIDEFRRQGFKPASQGSRKRLEGKFTGKLQALWIAGWNLGVFDNPADEALIAFVKRQTKIDHVRFVHDWADARIAIESIKKWIEREIGPVWQEDMFMQGWRRTDGAKVAAAQWSVLSQQGRLPEPGSFTRYVRAVLSLDDQFDFEELKPQNWQPVMNALGAEIRKAARP
;
A
#
# COMPACT_ATOMS: atom_id res chain seq x y z
N MET A 1 -8.89 -4.37 -11.12
CA MET A 1 -10.11 -5.04 -11.61
C MET A 1 -10.76 -4.08 -12.62
N LYS A 2 -11.12 -4.54 -13.82
CA LYS A 2 -11.88 -3.72 -14.78
C LYS A 2 -13.29 -3.46 -14.23
N SER A 3 -13.87 -2.29 -14.46
CA SER A 3 -15.18 -1.87 -13.92
C SER A 3 -16.33 -2.81 -14.29
N THR A 4 -16.30 -3.39 -15.49
CA THR A 4 -17.28 -4.41 -15.93
C THR A 4 -17.19 -5.69 -15.09
N ALA A 5 -15.99 -6.15 -14.76
CA ALA A 5 -15.80 -7.32 -13.90
C ALA A 5 -16.33 -7.06 -12.48
N ALA A 6 -16.11 -5.87 -11.93
CA ALA A 6 -16.67 -5.47 -10.63
C ALA A 6 -18.21 -5.50 -10.63
N ILE A 7 -18.85 -5.04 -11.72
CA ILE A 7 -20.30 -5.07 -11.88
C ILE A 7 -20.85 -6.50 -11.92
N HIS A 8 -20.20 -7.43 -12.63
CA HIS A 8 -20.63 -8.83 -12.65
C HIS A 8 -20.47 -9.51 -11.29
N VAL A 9 -19.39 -9.21 -10.56
CA VAL A 9 -19.20 -9.69 -9.20
C VAL A 9 -20.25 -9.10 -8.27
N ALA A 10 -20.55 -7.80 -8.38
CA ALA A 10 -21.57 -7.14 -7.58
C ALA A 10 -22.94 -7.77 -7.78
N LYS A 11 -23.35 -8.01 -9.04
CA LYS A 11 -24.61 -8.67 -9.37
C LYS A 11 -24.73 -10.04 -8.68
N LYS A 12 -23.67 -10.85 -8.73
CA LYS A 12 -23.63 -12.17 -8.08
C LYS A 12 -23.65 -12.07 -6.55
N GLN A 13 -22.89 -11.14 -5.98
CA GLN A 13 -22.76 -10.99 -4.52
C GLN A 13 -24.03 -10.45 -3.87
N LEU A 14 -24.74 -9.58 -4.57
CA LEU A 14 -26.01 -9.01 -4.14
C LEU A 14 -27.22 -9.89 -4.52
N ASP A 15 -26.98 -11.04 -5.14
CA ASP A 15 -28.01 -11.98 -5.59
C ASP A 15 -29.11 -11.32 -6.45
N LEU A 16 -28.69 -10.43 -7.35
CA LEU A 16 -29.61 -9.70 -8.22
C LEU A 16 -29.95 -10.55 -9.44
N ASP A 17 -31.25 -10.79 -9.62
CA ASP A 17 -31.77 -11.32 -10.88
C ASP A 17 -31.59 -10.33 -12.03
N ASP A 18 -31.82 -10.81 -13.24
CA ASP A 18 -31.64 -10.06 -14.48
C ASP A 18 -32.49 -8.79 -14.56
N ASP A 19 -33.73 -8.83 -14.08
CA ASP A 19 -34.68 -7.72 -14.20
C ASP A 19 -34.43 -6.67 -13.13
N THR A 20 -34.16 -7.10 -11.89
CA THR A 20 -33.71 -6.21 -10.81
C THR A 20 -32.40 -5.51 -11.18
N TYR A 21 -31.45 -6.25 -11.75
CA TYR A 21 -30.20 -5.66 -12.25
C TYR A 21 -30.43 -4.61 -13.34
N ARG A 22 -31.28 -4.91 -14.34
CA ARG A 22 -31.63 -3.96 -15.41
C ARG A 22 -32.32 -2.72 -14.87
N ALA A 23 -33.25 -2.87 -13.92
CA ALA A 23 -33.94 -1.75 -13.28
C ALA A 23 -32.96 -0.80 -12.57
N ILE A 24 -31.97 -1.35 -11.85
CA ILE A 24 -30.92 -0.53 -11.21
C ILE A 24 -30.04 0.15 -12.28
N CYS A 25 -29.68 -0.54 -13.35
CA CYS A 25 -28.88 0.05 -14.43
C CYS A 25 -29.58 1.26 -15.08
N ILE A 26 -30.88 1.14 -15.37
CA ILE A 26 -31.69 2.22 -15.92
C ILE A 26 -31.82 3.35 -14.91
N ARG A 27 -32.11 3.06 -13.65
CA ARG A 27 -32.27 4.08 -12.60
C ARG A 27 -30.99 4.91 -12.40
N VAL A 28 -29.83 4.28 -12.46
CA VAL A 28 -28.55 4.95 -12.14
C VAL A 28 -27.92 5.62 -13.38
N THR A 29 -28.09 5.04 -14.56
CA THR A 29 -27.36 5.46 -15.76
C THR A 29 -28.24 5.70 -16.99
N GLY A 30 -29.53 5.38 -16.92
CA GLY A 30 -30.47 5.45 -18.06
C GLY A 30 -30.28 4.34 -19.09
N LYS A 31 -29.40 3.36 -18.85
CA LYS A 31 -29.03 2.32 -19.82
C LYS A 31 -29.36 0.92 -19.31
N HIS A 32 -29.73 0.04 -20.22
CA HIS A 32 -30.15 -1.33 -19.91
C HIS A 32 -28.99 -2.30 -19.62
N SER A 33 -27.74 -1.91 -19.92
CA SER A 33 -26.58 -2.80 -19.79
C SER A 33 -25.31 -2.02 -19.52
N SER A 34 -24.42 -2.62 -18.71
CA SER A 34 -23.08 -2.10 -18.43
C SER A 34 -22.17 -2.02 -19.66
N ALA A 35 -22.50 -2.77 -20.72
CA ALA A 35 -21.81 -2.71 -22.01
C ALA A 35 -22.07 -1.40 -22.77
N ALA A 36 -23.24 -0.78 -22.58
CA ALA A 36 -23.59 0.50 -23.19
C ALA A 36 -23.10 1.71 -22.37
N MET A 37 -22.58 1.48 -21.16
CA MET A 37 -22.13 2.52 -20.24
C MET A 37 -20.72 3.03 -20.59
N THR A 38 -20.46 4.29 -20.27
CA THR A 38 -19.11 4.86 -20.18
C THR A 38 -18.44 4.40 -18.89
N GLU A 39 -17.14 4.66 -18.74
CA GLU A 39 -16.44 4.33 -17.50
C GLU A 39 -17.00 5.10 -16.29
N GLY A 40 -17.30 6.38 -16.45
CA GLY A 40 -17.90 7.19 -15.38
C GLY A 40 -19.28 6.68 -14.95
N GLU A 41 -20.10 6.22 -15.89
CA GLU A 41 -21.40 5.61 -15.59
C GLU A 41 -21.25 4.27 -14.87
N ARG A 42 -20.26 3.44 -15.27
CA ARG A 42 -19.95 2.18 -14.57
C ARG A 42 -19.50 2.42 -13.13
N LEU A 43 -18.71 3.47 -12.88
CA LEU A 43 -18.29 3.83 -11.52
C LEU A 43 -19.48 4.25 -10.65
N LYS A 44 -20.39 5.08 -11.18
CA LYS A 44 -21.64 5.44 -10.48
C LYS A 44 -22.48 4.21 -10.13
N LEU A 45 -22.59 3.25 -11.05
CA LEU A 45 -23.30 2.00 -10.80
C LEU A 45 -22.62 1.14 -9.72
N ILE A 46 -21.29 1.08 -9.71
CA ILE A 46 -20.53 0.39 -8.66
C ILE A 46 -20.73 1.05 -7.30
N ASP A 47 -20.78 2.38 -7.23
CA ASP A 47 -21.03 3.10 -5.98
C ASP A 47 -22.44 2.87 -5.45
N GLU A 48 -23.45 2.79 -6.33
CA GLU A 48 -24.80 2.38 -5.93
C GLU A 48 -24.81 0.94 -5.38
N PHE A 49 -24.12 0.00 -6.04
CA PHE A 49 -24.00 -1.35 -5.50
C PHE A 49 -23.30 -1.38 -4.14
N ARG A 50 -22.27 -0.54 -3.93
CA ARG A 50 -21.59 -0.42 -2.62
C ARG A 50 -22.57 0.05 -1.55
N ARG A 51 -23.43 1.03 -1.87
CA ARG A 51 -24.52 1.48 -0.98
C ARG A 51 -25.48 0.36 -0.61
N GLN A 52 -25.72 -0.58 -1.54
CA GLN A 52 -26.57 -1.75 -1.34
C GLN A 52 -25.84 -2.94 -0.69
N GLY A 53 -24.58 -2.76 -0.24
CA GLY A 53 -23.83 -3.79 0.48
C GLY A 53 -22.83 -4.57 -0.37
N PHE A 54 -22.59 -4.19 -1.63
CA PHE A 54 -21.50 -4.74 -2.42
C PHE A 54 -20.17 -4.37 -1.76
N LYS A 55 -19.46 -5.40 -1.30
CA LYS A 55 -18.08 -5.29 -0.84
C LYS A 55 -17.23 -5.85 -1.96
N PRO A 56 -16.62 -5.01 -2.83
CA PRO A 56 -15.71 -5.50 -3.84
C PRO A 56 -14.71 -6.42 -3.17
N ALA A 57 -14.48 -7.60 -3.75
CA ALA A 57 -13.39 -8.45 -3.29
C ALA A 57 -12.16 -7.56 -3.17
N SER A 58 -11.68 -7.36 -1.94
CA SER A 58 -10.46 -6.60 -1.67
C SER A 58 -9.38 -7.31 -2.46
N GLN A 59 -9.01 -6.79 -3.64
CA GLN A 59 -8.03 -7.37 -4.60
C GLN A 59 -7.66 -8.79 -4.17
N GLY A 60 -8.59 -9.72 -4.44
CA GLY A 60 -8.79 -10.96 -3.68
C GLY A 60 -7.47 -11.55 -3.21
N SER A 61 -7.38 -11.81 -1.90
CA SER A 61 -6.31 -12.57 -1.24
C SER A 61 -5.26 -13.08 -2.22
N ARG A 62 -4.24 -12.25 -2.54
CA ARG A 62 -2.98 -12.84 -3.00
C ARG A 62 -2.72 -13.95 -2.00
N LYS A 63 -2.54 -15.19 -2.49
CA LYS A 63 -2.10 -16.29 -1.63
C LYS A 63 -0.97 -15.70 -0.82
N ARG A 64 -1.20 -15.51 0.49
CA ARG A 64 -0.23 -14.81 1.31
C ARG A 64 1.06 -15.59 1.12
N LEU A 65 2.15 -14.88 0.81
CA LEU A 65 3.43 -15.57 0.82
C LEU A 65 3.56 -16.24 2.19
N GLU A 66 3.86 -17.52 2.18
CA GLU A 66 4.09 -18.32 3.39
C GLU A 66 5.60 -18.45 3.62
N GLY A 67 5.99 -18.77 4.86
CA GLY A 67 7.40 -18.95 5.23
C GLY A 67 7.81 -18.17 6.47
N LYS A 68 8.85 -18.65 7.14
CA LYS A 68 9.30 -18.17 8.45
C LYS A 68 9.67 -16.68 8.46
N PHE A 69 10.32 -16.19 7.41
CA PHE A 69 10.78 -14.79 7.31
C PHE A 69 9.98 -13.94 6.34
N THR A 70 8.93 -14.51 5.77
CA THR A 70 8.18 -13.91 4.67
C THR A 70 7.55 -12.57 5.04
N GLY A 71 6.94 -12.47 6.23
CA GLY A 71 6.32 -11.22 6.68
C GLY A 71 7.32 -10.06 6.72
N LYS A 72 8.55 -10.30 7.16
CA LYS A 72 9.60 -9.28 7.23
C LYS A 72 10.10 -8.89 5.84
N LEU A 73 10.33 -9.87 4.97
CA LEU A 73 10.78 -9.63 3.59
C LEU A 73 9.72 -8.87 2.78
N GLN A 74 8.45 -9.23 2.93
CA GLN A 74 7.33 -8.54 2.28
C GLN A 74 7.18 -7.12 2.82
N ALA A 75 7.26 -6.90 4.14
CA ALA A 75 7.19 -5.56 4.71
C ALA A 75 8.30 -4.64 4.19
N LEU A 76 9.54 -5.13 4.10
CA LEU A 76 10.67 -4.37 3.54
C LEU A 76 10.50 -4.11 2.04
N TRP A 77 9.99 -5.08 1.29
CA TRP A 77 9.72 -4.91 -0.14
C TRP A 77 8.67 -3.81 -0.39
N ILE A 78 7.57 -3.84 0.38
CA ILE A 78 6.54 -2.81 0.31
C ILE A 78 7.08 -1.45 0.77
N ALA A 79 7.96 -1.41 1.78
CA ALA A 79 8.62 -0.17 2.19
C ALA A 79 9.43 0.44 1.04
N GLY A 80 10.24 -0.35 0.33
CA GLY A 80 11.00 0.16 -0.82
C GLY A 80 10.11 0.66 -1.97
N TRP A 81 8.97 0.00 -2.23
CA TRP A 81 7.98 0.51 -3.18
C TRP A 81 7.28 1.80 -2.70
N ASN A 82 7.03 1.92 -1.40
CA ASN A 82 6.50 3.14 -0.79
C ASN A 82 7.49 4.29 -0.78
N LEU A 83 8.79 4.01 -0.78
CA LEU A 83 9.86 4.99 -0.93
C LEU A 83 10.16 5.32 -2.41
N GLY A 84 9.46 4.70 -3.36
CA GLY A 84 9.67 4.92 -4.80
C GLY A 84 10.95 4.28 -5.35
N VAL A 85 11.62 3.42 -4.57
CA VAL A 85 12.85 2.72 -4.99
C VAL A 85 12.55 1.55 -5.92
N PHE A 86 11.40 0.89 -5.73
CA PHE A 86 10.97 -0.24 -6.55
C PHE A 86 9.75 0.13 -7.39
N ASP A 87 9.73 -0.29 -8.65
CA ASP A 87 8.59 -0.07 -9.54
C ASP A 87 7.48 -1.12 -9.37
N ASN A 88 7.84 -2.32 -8.88
CA ASN A 88 6.95 -3.47 -8.80
C ASN A 88 6.83 -4.02 -7.36
N PRO A 89 5.69 -3.80 -6.68
CA PRO A 89 5.46 -4.30 -5.33
C PRO A 89 5.02 -5.77 -5.28
N ALA A 90 4.91 -6.45 -6.43
CA ALA A 90 4.36 -7.79 -6.49
C ALA A 90 5.28 -8.83 -5.83
N ASP A 91 4.65 -9.83 -5.22
CA ASP A 91 5.33 -10.92 -4.50
C ASP A 91 6.28 -11.70 -5.42
N GLU A 92 5.97 -11.82 -6.71
CA GLU A 92 6.83 -12.45 -7.73
C GLU A 92 8.15 -11.69 -7.91
N ALA A 93 8.12 -10.36 -7.84
CA ALA A 93 9.32 -9.53 -7.92
C ALA A 93 10.19 -9.73 -6.67
N LEU A 94 9.57 -9.82 -5.49
CA LEU A 94 10.26 -10.16 -4.26
C LEU A 94 10.88 -11.57 -4.33
N ILE A 95 10.13 -12.59 -4.76
CA ILE A 95 10.64 -13.95 -4.92
C ILE A 95 11.85 -13.97 -5.87
N ALA A 96 11.74 -13.32 -7.03
CA ALA A 96 12.83 -13.24 -7.99
C ALA A 96 14.06 -12.53 -7.41
N PHE A 97 13.86 -11.48 -6.61
CA PHE A 97 14.95 -10.80 -5.92
C PHE A 97 15.63 -11.73 -4.90
N VAL A 98 14.85 -12.35 -4.00
CA VAL A 98 15.36 -13.27 -2.98
C VAL A 98 16.15 -14.41 -3.64
N LYS A 99 15.61 -15.03 -4.70
CA LYS A 99 16.31 -16.07 -5.46
C LYS A 99 17.67 -15.62 -5.99
N ARG A 100 17.80 -14.39 -6.48
CA ARG A 100 19.10 -13.87 -6.96
C ARG A 100 20.12 -13.76 -5.82
N GLN A 101 19.68 -13.32 -4.64
CA GLN A 101 20.53 -13.09 -3.48
C GLN A 101 20.95 -14.38 -2.78
N THR A 102 20.02 -15.32 -2.56
CA THR A 102 20.24 -16.51 -1.72
C THR A 102 20.36 -17.80 -2.52
N LYS A 103 20.06 -17.79 -3.83
CA LYS A 103 19.92 -18.97 -4.69
C LYS A 103 18.78 -19.92 -4.29
N ILE A 104 17.89 -19.50 -3.37
CA ILE A 104 16.71 -20.25 -2.95
C ILE A 104 15.53 -19.88 -3.85
N ASP A 105 14.85 -20.88 -4.41
CA ASP A 105 13.85 -20.67 -5.45
C ASP A 105 12.61 -19.87 -5.02
N HIS A 106 12.27 -19.89 -3.73
CA HIS A 106 11.08 -19.23 -3.23
C HIS A 106 11.22 -18.83 -1.75
N VAL A 107 10.62 -17.70 -1.36
CA VAL A 107 10.70 -17.15 0.01
C VAL A 107 10.26 -18.16 1.08
N ARG A 108 9.24 -18.97 0.78
CA ARG A 108 8.77 -20.07 1.65
C ARG A 108 9.85 -21.08 2.06
N PHE A 109 10.90 -21.23 1.26
CA PHE A 109 12.01 -22.15 1.52
C PHE A 109 13.18 -21.48 2.25
N VAL A 110 13.07 -20.19 2.58
CA VAL A 110 14.05 -19.50 3.43
C VAL A 110 13.73 -19.86 4.89
N HIS A 111 14.39 -20.90 5.40
CA HIS A 111 14.22 -21.40 6.77
C HIS A 111 15.34 -20.96 7.72
N ASP A 112 16.54 -20.78 7.18
CA ASP A 112 17.72 -20.37 7.93
C ASP A 112 17.83 -18.84 8.04
N TRP A 113 18.32 -18.38 9.18
CA TRP A 113 18.45 -16.95 9.44
C TRP A 113 19.55 -16.30 8.60
N ALA A 114 20.64 -17.01 8.27
CA ALA A 114 21.74 -16.46 7.46
C ALA A 114 21.24 -16.12 6.05
N ASP A 115 20.45 -17.00 5.43
CA ASP A 115 19.82 -16.75 4.13
C ASP A 115 18.84 -15.57 4.20
N ALA A 116 18.00 -15.55 5.24
CA ALA A 116 17.06 -14.45 5.45
C ALA A 116 17.79 -13.12 5.63
N ARG A 117 18.89 -13.11 6.38
CA ARG A 117 19.73 -11.92 6.60
C ARG A 117 20.31 -11.40 5.29
N ILE A 118 20.82 -12.27 4.42
CA ILE A 118 21.34 -11.86 3.11
C ILE A 118 20.25 -11.10 2.34
N ALA A 119 19.04 -11.66 2.24
CA ALA A 119 17.94 -11.01 1.54
C ALA A 119 17.50 -9.68 2.21
N ILE A 120 17.35 -9.66 3.53
CA ILE A 120 16.96 -8.47 4.30
C ILE A 120 17.96 -7.33 4.12
N GLU A 121 19.25 -7.61 4.33
CA GLU A 121 20.30 -6.59 4.26
C GLU A 121 20.53 -6.13 2.82
N SER A 122 20.38 -7.01 1.83
CA SER A 122 20.42 -6.60 0.41
C SER A 122 19.26 -5.67 0.04
N ILE A 123 18.04 -5.89 0.55
CA ILE A 123 16.90 -4.98 0.33
C ILE A 123 17.19 -3.62 0.99
N LYS A 124 17.62 -3.61 2.25
CA LYS A 124 17.92 -2.37 2.98
C LYS A 124 19.03 -1.56 2.30
N LYS A 125 20.14 -2.21 1.94
CA LYS A 125 21.26 -1.56 1.25
C LYS A 125 20.86 -0.97 -0.10
N TRP A 126 19.97 -1.64 -0.84
CA TRP A 126 19.47 -1.07 -2.08
C TRP A 126 18.67 0.20 -1.78
N ILE A 127 17.70 0.14 -0.87
CA ILE A 127 16.90 1.31 -0.48
C ILE A 127 17.81 2.46 -0.03
N GLU A 128 18.72 2.24 0.91
CA GLU A 128 19.56 3.31 1.46
C GLU A 128 20.58 3.86 0.46
N ARG A 129 20.96 3.10 -0.56
CA ARG A 129 21.80 3.61 -1.65
C ARG A 129 21.07 4.63 -2.50
N GLU A 130 19.78 4.43 -2.77
CA GLU A 130 19.02 5.32 -3.65
C GLU A 130 18.49 6.58 -2.93
N ILE A 131 18.16 6.47 -1.64
CA ILE A 131 17.48 7.56 -0.91
C ILE A 131 18.18 8.02 0.37
N GLY A 132 19.33 7.43 0.71
CA GLY A 132 20.05 7.70 1.96
C GLY A 132 19.55 6.87 3.16
N PRO A 133 20.09 7.13 4.37
CA PRO A 133 19.84 6.31 5.55
C PRO A 133 18.36 6.28 5.98
N VAL A 134 17.85 5.08 6.27
CA VAL A 134 16.46 4.88 6.76
C VAL A 134 16.45 4.19 8.12
N TRP A 135 17.33 3.19 8.33
CA TRP A 135 17.30 2.36 9.54
C TRP A 135 18.33 2.78 10.60
N GLN A 136 19.00 3.91 10.42
CA GLN A 136 19.90 4.47 11.43
C GLN A 136 19.11 5.04 12.61
N GLU A 137 19.54 4.68 13.82
CA GLU A 137 19.00 5.23 15.08
C GLU A 137 20.09 6.03 15.77
N ASP A 138 19.71 7.17 16.36
CA ASP A 138 20.55 7.94 17.25
C ASP A 138 20.06 7.85 18.70
N MET A 139 20.94 8.17 19.65
CA MET A 139 20.67 8.06 21.09
C MET A 139 19.50 8.94 21.56
N PHE A 140 19.20 10.02 20.84
CA PHE A 140 18.16 10.98 21.17
C PHE A 140 16.86 10.73 20.39
N MET A 141 16.81 9.69 19.55
CA MET A 141 15.61 9.32 18.81
C MET A 141 14.49 8.91 19.78
N GLN A 142 13.35 9.59 19.66
CA GLN A 142 12.12 9.36 20.42
C GLN A 142 11.58 7.93 20.18
N GLY A 143 10.89 7.36 21.17
CA GLY A 143 10.49 5.94 21.15
C GLY A 143 9.62 5.60 19.95
N TRP A 144 8.61 6.44 19.69
CA TRP A 144 7.73 6.31 18.52
C TRP A 144 8.47 6.33 17.18
N ARG A 145 9.60 7.05 17.08
CA ARG A 145 10.43 7.13 15.86
C ARG A 145 11.26 5.87 15.61
N ARG A 146 11.45 5.01 16.61
CA ARG A 146 12.25 3.78 16.46
C ARG A 146 11.51 2.66 15.74
N THR A 147 10.19 2.79 15.55
CA THR A 147 9.41 1.81 14.78
C THR A 147 9.77 1.86 13.29
N ASP A 148 9.81 0.70 12.63
CA ASP A 148 10.14 0.64 11.19
C ASP A 148 9.19 1.50 10.34
N GLY A 149 7.91 1.54 10.71
CA GLY A 149 6.91 2.38 10.02
C GLY A 149 7.19 3.88 10.14
N ALA A 150 7.56 4.34 11.34
CA ALA A 150 7.93 5.73 11.56
C ALA A 150 9.19 6.12 10.79
N LYS A 151 10.20 5.25 10.76
CA LYS A 151 11.46 5.45 10.02
C LYS A 151 11.20 5.59 8.51
N VAL A 152 10.40 4.68 7.95
CA VAL A 152 10.01 4.74 6.53
C VAL A 152 9.23 6.03 6.25
N ALA A 153 8.24 6.39 7.08
CA ALA A 153 7.48 7.63 6.91
C ALA A 153 8.37 8.89 7.00
N ALA A 154 9.33 8.93 7.93
CA ALA A 154 10.28 10.02 8.05
C ALA A 154 11.22 10.10 6.83
N ALA A 155 11.68 8.96 6.30
CA ALA A 155 12.45 8.92 5.07
C ALA A 155 11.64 9.43 3.86
N GLN A 156 10.36 9.02 3.73
CA GLN A 156 9.47 9.54 2.68
C GLN A 156 9.28 11.05 2.79
N TRP A 157 9.09 11.57 4.01
CA TRP A 157 9.01 13.01 4.26
C TRP A 157 10.28 13.73 3.84
N SER A 158 11.46 13.18 4.18
CA SER A 158 12.76 13.73 3.78
C SER A 158 12.91 13.79 2.26
N VAL A 159 12.58 12.70 1.55
CA VAL A 159 12.61 12.64 0.09
C VAL A 159 11.71 13.71 -0.54
N LEU A 160 10.46 13.83 -0.09
CA LEU A 160 9.53 14.84 -0.60
C LEU A 160 9.97 16.27 -0.26
N SER A 161 10.54 16.48 0.93
CA SER A 161 11.08 17.77 1.35
C SER A 161 12.25 18.22 0.45
N GLN A 162 13.21 17.33 0.19
CA GLN A 162 14.35 17.61 -0.70
C GLN A 162 13.91 17.92 -2.14
N GLN A 163 12.79 17.35 -2.58
CA GLN A 163 12.20 17.64 -3.89
C GLN A 163 11.32 18.90 -3.92
N GLY A 164 11.06 19.54 -2.77
CA GLY A 164 10.12 20.66 -2.68
C GLY A 164 8.66 20.26 -2.95
N ARG A 165 8.29 19.00 -2.68
CA ARG A 165 7.01 18.38 -3.03
C ARG A 165 6.23 17.87 -1.82
N LEU A 166 6.42 18.47 -0.65
CA LEU A 166 5.63 18.13 0.51
C LEU A 166 4.14 18.33 0.22
N PRO A 167 3.26 17.40 0.65
CA PRO A 167 1.81 17.51 0.41
C PRO A 167 1.19 18.71 1.12
N GLU A 168 1.82 19.17 2.20
CA GLU A 168 1.42 20.36 2.94
C GLU A 168 2.65 21.03 3.59
N PRO A 169 2.61 22.36 3.80
CA PRO A 169 3.64 23.05 4.55
C PRO A 169 3.60 22.68 6.03
N GLY A 170 4.77 22.57 6.66
CA GLY A 170 4.89 22.37 8.11
C GLY A 170 5.89 21.27 8.48
N SER A 171 5.72 20.71 9.66
CA SER A 171 6.58 19.63 10.18
C SER A 171 5.99 18.25 9.87
N PHE A 172 6.87 17.24 9.88
CA PHE A 172 6.46 15.83 9.78
C PHE A 172 5.44 15.44 10.86
N THR A 173 5.59 15.93 12.10
CA THR A 173 4.66 15.63 13.19
C THR A 173 3.29 16.25 12.96
N ARG A 174 3.22 17.48 12.43
CA ARG A 174 1.95 18.10 12.03
C ARG A 174 1.22 17.25 10.99
N TYR A 175 1.95 16.81 9.98
CA TYR A 175 1.40 15.95 8.93
C TYR A 175 0.87 14.62 9.48
N VAL A 176 1.64 13.96 10.35
CA VAL A 176 1.19 12.72 10.98
C VAL A 176 -0.09 12.93 11.79
N ARG A 177 -0.19 14.02 12.56
CA ARG A 177 -1.43 14.37 13.29
C ARG A 177 -2.60 14.53 12.33
N ALA A 178 -2.42 15.27 11.24
CA ALA A 178 -3.46 15.51 10.24
C ALA A 178 -3.95 14.21 9.60
N VAL A 179 -3.04 13.35 9.12
CA VAL A 179 -3.39 12.06 8.49
C VAL A 179 -4.12 11.13 9.46
N LEU A 180 -3.72 11.12 10.73
CA LEU A 180 -4.28 10.24 11.74
C LEU A 180 -5.46 10.87 12.52
N SER A 181 -5.86 12.10 12.17
CA SER A 181 -6.91 12.85 12.87
C SER A 181 -6.67 12.94 14.40
N LEU A 182 -5.41 13.15 14.78
CA LEU A 182 -5.00 13.28 16.18
C LEU A 182 -5.12 14.75 16.62
N ASP A 183 -5.59 14.97 17.84
CA ASP A 183 -5.57 16.30 18.47
C ASP A 183 -4.13 16.71 18.84
N ASP A 184 -3.95 17.98 19.22
CA ASP A 184 -2.63 18.53 19.57
C ASP A 184 -2.06 18.02 20.91
N GLN A 185 -2.91 17.49 21.79
CA GLN A 185 -2.52 16.95 23.10
C GLN A 185 -2.08 15.49 23.03
N PHE A 186 -2.44 14.77 21.96
CA PHE A 186 -2.07 13.36 21.80
C PHE A 186 -0.56 13.15 21.88
N ASP A 187 -0.15 12.19 22.72
CA ASP A 187 1.24 11.78 22.89
C ASP A 187 1.65 10.80 21.78
N PHE A 188 2.66 11.18 21.01
CA PHE A 188 3.18 10.34 19.92
C PHE A 188 3.75 9.02 20.42
N GLU A 189 4.19 8.92 21.67
CA GLU A 189 4.66 7.66 22.26
C GLU A 189 3.54 6.60 22.36
N GLU A 190 2.27 6.99 22.27
CA GLU A 190 1.14 6.05 22.22
C GLU A 190 0.89 5.46 20.80
N LEU A 191 1.60 5.93 19.77
CA LEU A 191 1.46 5.41 18.41
C LEU A 191 1.92 3.96 18.30
N LYS A 192 1.02 3.10 17.85
CA LYS A 192 1.29 1.67 17.60
C LYS A 192 1.84 1.49 16.18
N PRO A 193 2.57 0.39 15.90
CA PRO A 193 3.09 0.09 14.56
C PRO A 193 2.02 0.15 13.44
N GLN A 194 0.77 -0.19 13.76
CA GLN A 194 -0.37 -0.19 12.85
C GLN A 194 -0.77 1.22 12.40
N ASN A 195 -0.55 2.23 13.24
CA ASN A 195 -0.89 3.62 12.95
C ASN A 195 -0.03 4.23 11.84
N TRP A 196 1.15 3.65 11.54
CA TRP A 196 2.04 4.17 10.50
C TRP A 196 1.61 3.79 9.09
N GLN A 197 0.76 2.78 8.92
CA GLN A 197 0.37 2.30 7.59
C GLN A 197 -0.36 3.39 6.77
N PRO A 198 -1.37 4.11 7.30
CA PRO A 198 -1.99 5.23 6.58
C PRO A 198 -1.00 6.33 6.18
N VAL A 199 -0.10 6.72 7.09
CA VAL A 199 0.93 7.76 6.85
C VAL A 199 1.86 7.34 5.72
N MET A 200 2.41 6.11 5.79
CA MET A 200 3.33 5.60 4.77
C MET A 200 2.66 5.48 3.39
N ASN A 201 1.39 5.08 3.36
CA ASN A 201 0.64 4.96 2.12
C ASN A 201 0.38 6.33 1.48
N ALA A 202 0.03 7.34 2.28
CA ALA A 202 -0.22 8.69 1.80
C ALA A 202 1.06 9.33 1.24
N LEU A 203 2.16 9.34 2.01
CA LEU A 203 3.45 9.87 1.53
C LEU A 203 3.99 9.09 0.33
N GLY A 204 3.86 7.77 0.33
CA GLY A 204 4.31 6.94 -0.79
C GLY A 204 3.50 7.16 -2.06
N ALA A 205 2.22 7.51 -1.95
CA ALA A 205 1.42 7.93 -3.09
C ALA A 205 1.97 9.23 -3.70
N GLU A 206 2.36 10.20 -2.87
CA GLU A 206 2.96 11.46 -3.34
C GLU A 206 4.31 11.23 -4.03
N ILE A 207 5.20 10.42 -3.46
CA ILE A 207 6.48 10.08 -4.08
C ILE A 207 6.27 9.43 -5.46
N ARG A 208 5.34 8.49 -5.57
CA ARG A 208 5.10 7.81 -6.85
C ARG A 208 4.36 8.66 -7.88
N LYS A 209 3.55 9.63 -7.47
CA LYS A 209 3.03 10.67 -8.38
C LYS A 209 4.19 11.49 -8.93
N ALA A 210 5.13 11.86 -8.06
CA ALA A 210 6.31 12.65 -8.41
C ALA A 210 7.29 11.93 -9.36
N ALA A 211 7.39 10.60 -9.27
CA ALA A 211 8.30 9.77 -10.08
C ALA A 211 7.73 9.37 -11.46
N ARG A 212 6.42 9.55 -11.70
CA ARG A 212 5.82 9.28 -13.01
C ARG A 212 5.94 10.53 -13.89
N PRO A 213 6.55 10.42 -15.09
CA PRO A 213 6.66 11.52 -16.04
C PRO A 213 5.29 12.01 -16.53
#